data_AF-A0A849R1U8-F1
#
_entry.id   AF-A0A849R1U8-F1
#
_cell.length_a   1.000
_cell.length_b   1.000
_cell.length_c   1.000
_cell.angle_alpha   90.00
_cell.angle_beta   90.00
_cell.angle_gamma   90.00
#
_symmetry.space_group_name_H-M   'P 1'
#
loop_
_entity.id
_entity.type
_entity.pdbx_description
1 polymer ?
#
loop_
_entity_poly.entity_id
_entity_poly.type
_entity_poly.pdbx_seq_one_letter_code
_entity_poly.pdbx_strand_id
1 'polypeptide(L)'
;MEAKIARRHQITIPEEIRKKAKITTGNTVEISYEHGKLVIEKIEVSWEKVMKETRGAWDEHPIFKEMDDAVEIVNWMRGKE
;
A
#
# COMPACT_ATOMS: atom_id res chain seq x y z
N MET A 1 28.19 4.13 2.76
CA MET A 1 27.20 5.22 2.81
C MET A 1 26.69 5.28 4.24
N GLU A 2 26.75 6.43 4.88
CA GLU A 2 26.42 6.58 6.30
C GLU A 2 25.31 7.60 6.46
N ALA A 3 24.39 7.36 7.40
CA ALA A 3 23.29 8.26 7.72
C ALA A 3 23.19 8.40 9.24
N LYS A 4 22.89 9.61 9.69
CA LYS A 4 22.71 9.92 11.12
C LYS A 4 21.23 9.87 11.46
N ILE A 5 20.92 9.33 12.65
CA ILE A 5 19.59 9.44 13.23
C ILE A 5 19.37 10.89 13.69
N ALA A 6 18.39 11.54 13.09
CA ALA A 6 17.95 12.88 13.44
C ALA A 6 17.05 12.87 14.69
N ARG A 7 16.64 14.07 15.13
CA ARG A 7 15.66 14.20 16.23
C ARG A 7 14.37 13.45 15.88
N ARG A 8 13.66 12.97 16.90
CA ARG A 8 12.48 12.10 16.75
C ARG A 8 12.77 10.74 16.11
N HIS A 9 14.02 10.26 16.18
CA HIS A 9 14.44 8.94 15.69
C HIS A 9 14.25 8.76 14.18
N GLN A 10 14.34 9.84 13.40
CA GLN A 10 14.20 9.79 11.94
C GLN A 10 15.54 9.50 11.26
N ILE A 11 15.54 8.68 10.21
CA ILE A 11 16.68 8.50 9.32
C ILE A 11 16.32 9.04 7.94
N THR A 12 17.21 9.87 7.39
CA THR A 12 17.09 10.29 5.99
C THR A 12 17.55 9.16 5.09
N ILE A 13 16.65 8.62 4.27
CA ILE A 13 17.00 7.65 3.24
C ILE A 13 17.71 8.40 2.09
N PRO A 14 18.97 8.08 1.77
CA PRO A 14 19.71 8.71 0.69
C PRO A 14 19.01 8.58 -0.66
N GLU A 15 19.16 9.58 -1.53
CA GLU A 15 18.42 9.67 -2.79
C GLU A 15 18.61 8.44 -3.70
N GLU A 16 19.83 7.90 -3.76
CA GLU A 16 20.14 6.70 -4.55
C GLU A 16 19.36 5.47 -4.08
N ILE A 17 19.26 5.26 -2.77
CA ILE A 17 18.51 4.14 -2.19
C ILE A 17 17.01 4.35 -2.41
N ARG A 18 16.52 5.57 -2.17
CA ARG A 18 15.12 5.94 -2.38
C ARG A 18 14.67 5.69 -3.82
N LYS A 19 15.49 6.06 -4.82
CA LYS A 19 15.21 5.84 -6.24
C LYS A 19 15.19 4.34 -6.59
N LYS A 20 16.17 3.57 -6.11
CA LYS A 20 16.22 2.11 -6.33
C LYS A 20 15.00 1.40 -5.72
N ALA A 21 14.59 1.81 -4.52
CA ALA A 21 13.43 1.25 -3.83
C ALA A 21 12.08 1.83 -4.31
N LYS A 22 12.07 2.80 -5.23
CA LYS A 22 10.85 3.50 -5.72
C LYS A 22 9.96 4.05 -4.60
N ILE A 23 10.59 4.53 -3.52
CA ILE A 23 9.89 5.14 -2.37
C ILE A 23 9.77 6.64 -2.63
N THR A 24 8.56 7.19 -2.50
CA THR A 24 8.31 8.64 -2.57
C THR A 24 7.72 9.15 -1.27
N THR A 25 7.80 10.47 -1.06
CA THR A 25 7.16 11.12 0.08
C THR A 25 5.67 10.77 0.11
N GLY A 26 5.18 10.30 1.25
CA GLY A 26 3.78 9.86 1.42
C GLY A 26 3.54 8.37 1.21
N ASN A 27 4.54 7.59 0.78
CA ASN A 27 4.42 6.13 0.79
C ASN A 27 4.47 5.58 2.23
N THR A 28 3.64 4.58 2.51
CA THR A 28 3.75 3.76 3.70
C THR A 28 4.75 2.64 3.44
N VAL A 29 5.59 2.34 4.44
CA VAL A 29 6.60 1.30 4.39
C VAL A 29 6.41 0.36 5.57
N GLU A 30 6.75 -0.90 5.37
CA GLU A 30 6.90 -1.89 6.43
C GLU A 30 8.34 -1.85 6.92
N ILE A 31 8.55 -1.97 8.24
CA ILE A 31 9.86 -1.95 8.86
C ILE A 31 9.99 -3.20 9.74
N SER A 32 10.93 -4.07 9.39
CA SER A 32 11.24 -5.29 10.14
C SER A 32 12.71 -5.30 10.60
N TYR A 33 13.04 -6.25 11.48
CA TYR A 33 14.40 -6.46 11.96
C TYR A 33 14.80 -7.92 11.76
N GLU A 34 15.72 -8.16 10.82
CA GLU A 34 16.08 -9.50 10.37
C GLU A 34 17.61 -9.62 10.32
N HIS A 35 18.15 -10.71 10.89
CA HIS A 35 19.58 -11.00 10.88
C HIS A 35 20.48 -9.83 11.32
N GLY A 36 20.03 -9.08 12.34
CA GLY A 36 20.76 -7.93 12.86
C GLY A 36 20.63 -6.64 12.04
N LYS A 37 19.75 -6.62 11.03
CA LYS A 37 19.59 -5.52 10.07
C LYS A 37 18.16 -4.99 10.08
N LEU A 38 18.02 -3.67 9.96
CA LEU A 38 16.75 -3.03 9.64
C LEU A 38 16.44 -3.27 8.16
N VAL A 39 15.28 -3.86 7.89
CA VAL A 39 14.75 -4.05 6.54
C VAL A 39 13.55 -3.13 6.39
N ILE A 40 13.51 -2.37 5.29
CA ILE A 40 12.43 -1.43 4.99
C ILE A 40 11.89 -1.80 3.62
N GLU A 41 10.62 -2.17 3.58
CA GLU A 41 9.96 -2.59 2.36
C GLU A 41 8.81 -1.63 2.03
N LYS A 42 8.65 -1.32 0.74
CA LYS A 42 7.52 -0.53 0.29
C LYS A 42 6.28 -1.39 0.38
N ILE A 43 5.27 -0.93 1.13
CA ILE A 43 3.96 -1.57 1.08
C ILE A 43 3.33 -1.17 -0.25
N GLU A 44 3.40 -2.07 -1.21
CA GLU A 44 2.48 -2.02 -2.34
C GLU A 44 1.15 -2.55 -1.83
N VAL A 45 0.24 -1.63 -1.49
CA VAL A 45 -1.16 -2.00 -1.34
C VAL A 45 -1.62 -2.43 -2.74
N SER A 46 -1.45 -3.71 -3.00
CA SER A 46 -2.01 -4.38 -4.17
C SER A 46 -3.52 -4.31 -3.96
N TRP A 47 -4.14 -3.31 -4.58
CA TRP A 47 -5.60 -3.25 -4.67
C TRP A 47 -6.11 -4.57 -5.24
N GLU A 48 -5.41 -5.20 -6.19
CA GLU A 48 -5.71 -6.55 -6.67
C GLU A 48 -5.82 -7.61 -5.56
N LYS A 49 -4.96 -7.57 -4.52
CA LYS A 49 -5.05 -8.49 -3.38
C LYS A 49 -6.28 -8.20 -2.51
N VAL A 50 -6.53 -6.93 -2.19
CA VAL A 50 -7.75 -6.51 -1.46
C VAL A 50 -9.01 -6.88 -2.24
N MET A 51 -8.97 -6.76 -3.57
CA MET A 51 -10.06 -7.06 -4.50
C MET A 51 -10.31 -8.58 -4.62
N LYS A 52 -9.24 -9.38 -4.63
CA LYS A 52 -9.34 -10.84 -4.63
C LYS A 52 -9.91 -11.38 -3.31
N GLU A 53 -9.54 -10.75 -2.18
CA GLU A 53 -10.06 -11.12 -0.85
C GLU A 53 -11.53 -10.72 -0.65
N THR A 54 -12.02 -9.72 -1.40
CA THR A 54 -13.41 -9.24 -1.33
C THR A 54 -14.31 -9.79 -2.44
N ARG A 55 -13.77 -10.59 -3.36
CA ARG A 55 -14.54 -11.21 -4.45
C ARG A 55 -15.59 -12.17 -3.86
N GLY A 56 -16.85 -11.95 -4.22
CA GLY A 56 -17.98 -12.74 -3.71
C GLY A 56 -18.60 -12.23 -2.40
N ALA A 57 -17.97 -11.24 -1.73
CA ALA A 57 -18.53 -10.66 -0.51
C ALA A 57 -19.85 -9.90 -0.73
N TRP A 58 -20.17 -9.58 -1.99
CA TRP A 58 -21.30 -8.75 -2.39
C TRP A 58 -22.37 -9.51 -3.18
N ASP A 59 -22.19 -10.82 -3.39
CA ASP A 59 -23.09 -11.64 -4.23
C ASP A 59 -24.53 -11.70 -3.69
N GLU A 60 -24.69 -11.58 -2.37
CA GLU A 60 -26.01 -11.53 -1.71
C GLU A 60 -26.49 -10.09 -1.45
N HIS A 61 -25.70 -9.07 -1.80
CA HIS A 61 -26.04 -7.68 -1.51
C HIS A 61 -27.12 -7.15 -2.48
N PRO A 62 -28.24 -6.60 -2.00
CA PRO A 62 -29.39 -6.25 -2.84
C PRO A 62 -29.09 -5.21 -3.94
N ILE A 63 -28.04 -4.40 -3.75
CA ILE A 63 -27.63 -3.34 -4.69
C ILE A 63 -26.38 -3.73 -5.50
N PHE A 64 -25.51 -4.58 -4.95
CA PHE A 64 -24.16 -4.80 -5.50
C PHE A 64 -23.94 -6.21 -6.05
N LYS A 65 -24.95 -7.09 -5.96
CA LYS A 65 -24.92 -8.47 -6.47
C LYS A 65 -24.60 -8.61 -7.97
N GLU A 66 -24.82 -7.55 -8.75
CA GLU A 66 -24.59 -7.54 -10.21
C GLU A 66 -23.27 -6.83 -10.57
N MET A 67 -22.54 -6.31 -9.57
CA MET A 67 -21.25 -5.65 -9.76
C MET A 67 -20.12 -6.65 -9.51
N ASP A 68 -19.14 -6.68 -10.40
CA ASP A 68 -18.13 -7.73 -10.49
C ASP A 68 -17.09 -7.60 -9.36
N ASP A 69 -16.78 -6.36 -8.94
CA ASP A 69 -15.82 -6.09 -7.87
C ASP A 69 -16.05 -4.78 -7.10
N ALA A 70 -15.28 -4.60 -6.03
CA ALA A 70 -15.39 -3.44 -5.15
C ALA A 70 -14.97 -2.11 -5.82
N VAL A 71 -14.27 -2.13 -6.96
CA VAL A 71 -13.92 -0.91 -7.71
C VAL A 71 -15.13 -0.43 -8.51
N GLU A 72 -15.88 -1.34 -9.13
CA GLU A 72 -17.15 -1.01 -9.77
C GLU A 72 -18.13 -0.39 -8.76
N ILE A 73 -18.26 -0.99 -7.58
CA ILE A 73 -19.08 -0.46 -6.48
C ILE A 73 -18.60 0.94 -6.04
N VAL A 74 -17.29 1.12 -5.85
CA VAL A 74 -16.72 2.41 -5.42
C VAL A 74 -16.86 3.50 -6.50
N ASN A 75 -16.73 3.15 -7.77
CA ASN A 75 -16.93 4.09 -8.89
C ASN A 75 -18.41 4.48 -9.01
N TRP A 76 -19.32 3.51 -8.89
CA TRP A 76 -20.76 3.75 -8.84
C TRP A 76 -21.15 4.68 -7.66
N MET A 77 -20.65 4.42 -6.45
CA MET A 77 -20.88 5.27 -5.27
C MET A 77 -20.34 6.70 -5.46
N ARG A 78 -19.28 6.86 -6.26
CA ARG A 78 -18.68 8.17 -6.58
C ARG A 78 -19.40 8.87 -7.74
N GLY A 79 -20.41 8.25 -8.34
CA GLY A 79 -21.13 8.79 -9.50
C GLY A 79 -20.26 8.89 -10.75
N LYS A 80 -19.24 8.03 -10.86
CA LYS A 80 -18.40 7.93 -12.06
C LYS A 80 -18.90 6.76 -12.89
N GLU A 81 -19.65 7.06 -13.94
CA GLU A 81 -19.93 6.13 -15.04
C GLU A 81 -18.65 5.80 -15.83
#